data_AF-A0A6A0HM54-F1
#
_entry.id   AF-A0A6A0HM54-F1
#
_cell.length_a   1.000
_cell.length_b   1.000
_cell.length_c   1.000
_cell.angle_alpha   90.00
_cell.angle_beta   90.00
_cell.angle_gamma   90.00
#
_symmetry.space_group_name_H-M   'P 1'
#
loop_
_entity.id
_entity.type
_entity.pdbx_description
1 polymer ?
#
loop_
_entity_poly.entity_id
_entity_poly.type
_entity_poly.pdbx_seq_one_letter_code
_entity_poly.pdbx_strand_id
1 'polypeptide(L)'
;MNTSHFFSGFCVWVLLLYAASNLSAQQNDFFSYLDERDVNLSQEGKQRLDSLKARTTSISVRLIQFQNLAGLNSQQSLRIPLPNAATLTAMRTRILQPEASRLFWSGVLQDGKNPAFFSVVEGGVTGMIHLDQAIFAVEPLEAGYHVLIELDQSKFGPDDPPEANLQNQPHRNEETPLTKPNREESSMSTANIDLLVAYTPAVASASGNIASLVAACEQSANETLSNSNVDAQVSVVHSVQVSYTESGSTDTDVTRLQGTSDGYMDNVHALRDFYGADIVVLLIVNADYLGQAYQIGASASDAFCVVEDNAAVGNYTFAHEIGHLIGARHDNDPSGTYEHGYVYSPAYWRTVMAVPYTGINRISYWSNPELNYGGVAMGTENSNDNARKWNERASTVAGFKSPFTVTITGPECLQWKSLSTWTANPSVGGFSYTYEWRFREVGDPNWSSIVSTSQQYTRQMLAVDMELQVKASAQGLEAYDTHYVDECTNKASAPIVEESSSLPEVFSLSQNYPNPFNPETFISFDVPRGESVATRLVVYNAMGQIVRTLVDGVDGERAWRLSRAVGRPQ
;
A
#
# COMPACT_ATOMS: atom_id res chain seq x y z
N MET A 1 -52.27 45.41 -42.48
CA MET A 1 -53.47 45.14 -41.66
C MET A 1 -53.40 43.69 -41.20
N ASN A 2 -53.48 43.52 -39.89
CA ASN A 2 -53.72 42.35 -39.05
C ASN A 2 -53.91 40.92 -39.63
N THR A 3 -53.22 40.02 -38.92
CA THR A 3 -53.66 38.72 -38.35
C THR A 3 -53.83 37.47 -39.23
N SER A 4 -52.99 36.47 -38.86
CA SER A 4 -53.34 35.15 -38.31
C SER A 4 -53.40 33.89 -39.21
N HIS A 5 -52.46 32.99 -38.89
CA HIS A 5 -52.62 31.57 -38.53
C HIS A 5 -52.70 30.44 -39.59
N PHE A 6 -51.99 29.37 -39.20
CA PHE A 6 -52.05 27.95 -39.57
C PHE A 6 -51.52 27.51 -40.95
N PHE A 7 -50.30 26.95 -40.94
CA PHE A 7 -49.91 25.90 -41.87
C PHE A 7 -49.45 24.66 -41.10
N SER A 8 -50.23 23.59 -41.25
CA SER A 8 -49.94 22.23 -40.81
C SER A 8 -48.87 21.61 -41.72
N GLY A 9 -47.71 21.27 -41.14
CA GLY A 9 -46.66 20.50 -41.80
C GLY A 9 -46.60 19.08 -41.25
N PHE A 10 -47.00 18.10 -42.06
CA PHE A 10 -46.77 16.67 -41.86
C PHE A 10 -45.24 16.41 -41.84
N CYS A 11 -44.70 15.91 -40.72
CA CYS A 11 -43.38 15.30 -40.68
C CYS A 11 -43.54 13.83 -40.27
N VAL A 12 -43.15 12.96 -41.20
CA VAL A 12 -43.10 11.50 -41.08
C VAL A 12 -42.09 11.13 -39.99
N TRP A 13 -42.55 10.49 -38.92
CA TRP A 13 -41.67 9.82 -37.97
C TRP A 13 -41.27 8.46 -38.53
N VAL A 14 -40.02 8.34 -38.98
CA VAL A 14 -39.40 7.03 -39.22
C VAL A 14 -38.97 6.49 -37.85
N LEU A 15 -39.77 5.56 -37.32
CA LEU A 15 -39.40 4.71 -36.19
C LEU A 15 -38.31 3.74 -36.65
N LEU A 16 -37.05 4.11 -36.45
CA LEU A 16 -35.92 3.18 -36.46
C LEU A 16 -35.99 2.36 -35.16
N LEU A 17 -36.70 1.23 -35.23
CA LEU A 17 -36.56 0.13 -34.27
C LEU A 17 -35.13 -0.39 -34.37
N TYR A 18 -34.24 0.10 -33.51
CA TYR A 18 -33.03 -0.63 -33.16
C TYR A 18 -33.48 -1.87 -32.39
N ALA A 19 -33.70 -2.96 -33.12
CA ALA A 19 -33.61 -4.29 -32.55
C ALA A 19 -32.14 -4.47 -32.16
N ALA A 20 -31.81 -4.13 -30.92
CA ALA A 20 -30.60 -4.61 -30.29
C ALA A 20 -30.73 -6.14 -30.26
N SER A 21 -30.12 -6.80 -31.25
CA SER A 21 -29.79 -8.20 -31.13
C SER A 21 -28.86 -8.32 -29.93
N ASN A 22 -29.42 -8.64 -28.77
CA ASN A 22 -28.66 -9.18 -27.64
C ASN A 22 -28.11 -10.54 -28.09
N LEU A 23 -27.05 -10.52 -28.89
CA LEU A 23 -26.07 -11.58 -28.89
C LEU A 23 -25.42 -11.52 -27.51
N SER A 24 -26.02 -12.21 -26.54
CA SER A 24 -25.29 -12.58 -25.33
C SER A 24 -24.15 -13.47 -25.79
N ALA A 25 -22.97 -12.89 -25.99
CA ALA A 25 -21.76 -13.70 -26.04
C ALA A 25 -21.77 -14.54 -24.76
N GLN A 26 -21.83 -15.87 -24.91
CA GLN A 26 -21.76 -16.77 -23.79
C GLN A 26 -20.44 -16.48 -23.07
N GLN A 27 -20.52 -15.87 -21.89
CA GLN A 27 -19.32 -15.54 -21.13
C GLN A 27 -18.67 -16.86 -20.73
N ASN A 28 -17.42 -17.10 -21.17
CA ASN A 28 -16.69 -18.30 -20.80
C ASN A 28 -16.39 -18.32 -19.30
N ASP A 29 -16.19 -19.53 -18.76
CA ASP A 29 -15.70 -19.70 -17.39
C ASP A 29 -14.28 -19.09 -17.28
N PHE A 30 -13.99 -18.50 -16.13
CA PHE A 30 -12.75 -17.76 -15.88
C PHE A 30 -11.52 -18.68 -15.97
N PHE A 31 -11.68 -19.91 -15.49
CA PHE A 31 -10.73 -21.00 -15.64
C PHE A 31 -11.47 -22.32 -15.90
N SER A 32 -10.73 -23.32 -16.39
CA SER A 32 -11.21 -24.69 -16.55
C SER A 32 -10.38 -25.67 -15.74
N TYR A 33 -10.99 -26.75 -15.28
CA TYR A 33 -10.27 -27.86 -14.66
C TYR A 33 -9.47 -28.66 -15.69
N LEU A 34 -8.32 -29.15 -15.27
CA LEU A 34 -7.47 -30.05 -16.04
C LEU A 34 -7.35 -31.41 -15.33
N ASP A 35 -7.27 -32.48 -16.12
CA ASP A 35 -6.88 -33.79 -15.60
C ASP A 35 -5.36 -33.87 -15.51
N GLU A 36 -4.84 -34.30 -14.36
CA GLU A 36 -3.41 -34.45 -14.11
C GLU A 36 -2.70 -35.33 -15.16
N ARG A 37 -3.42 -36.28 -15.75
CA ARG A 37 -2.88 -37.20 -16.77
C ARG A 37 -2.68 -36.53 -18.13
N ASP A 38 -3.40 -35.43 -18.37
CA ASP A 38 -3.41 -34.71 -19.64
C ASP A 38 -2.44 -33.51 -19.63
N VAL A 39 -1.76 -33.27 -18.50
CA VAL A 39 -0.83 -32.15 -18.30
C VAL A 39 0.60 -32.66 -18.21
N ASN A 40 1.49 -32.06 -18.99
CA ASN A 40 2.93 -32.36 -18.94
C ASN A 40 3.65 -31.40 -17.99
N LEU A 41 3.50 -31.63 -16.68
CA LEU A 41 4.19 -30.86 -15.65
C LEU A 41 5.69 -31.16 -15.61
N SER A 42 6.50 -30.15 -15.30
CA SER A 42 7.93 -30.32 -14.99
C SER A 42 8.13 -31.17 -13.73
N GLN A 43 9.38 -31.62 -13.47
CA GLN A 43 9.67 -32.36 -12.24
C GLN A 43 9.41 -31.49 -10.99
N GLU A 44 9.79 -30.22 -11.05
CA GLU A 44 9.54 -29.23 -10.00
C GLU A 44 8.03 -28.97 -9.84
N GLY A 45 7.29 -28.82 -10.95
CA GLY A 45 5.84 -28.68 -10.94
C GLY A 45 5.11 -29.87 -10.30
N LYS A 46 5.58 -31.10 -10.55
CA LYS A 46 5.04 -32.31 -9.90
C LYS A 46 5.32 -32.34 -8.40
N GLN A 47 6.56 -32.06 -8.00
CA GLN A 47 6.94 -32.01 -6.59
C GLN A 47 6.14 -30.96 -5.83
N ARG A 48 5.91 -29.81 -6.45
CA ARG A 48 5.06 -28.74 -5.90
C ARG A 48 3.60 -29.17 -5.79
N LEU A 49 3.05 -29.82 -6.81
CA LEU A 49 1.67 -30.33 -6.74
C LEU A 49 1.50 -31.33 -5.60
N ASP A 50 2.47 -32.23 -5.43
CA ASP A 50 2.47 -33.21 -4.34
C ASP A 50 2.60 -32.54 -2.97
N SER A 51 3.44 -31.50 -2.83
CA SER A 51 3.55 -30.75 -1.58
C SER A 51 2.25 -30.01 -1.24
N LEU A 52 1.60 -29.38 -2.22
CA LEU A 52 0.30 -28.71 -2.06
C LEU A 52 -0.80 -29.67 -1.61
N LYS A 53 -0.81 -30.89 -2.16
CA LYS A 53 -1.74 -31.98 -1.77
C LYS A 53 -1.44 -32.54 -0.38
N ALA A 54 -0.18 -32.50 0.05
CA ALA A 54 0.24 -32.99 1.35
C ALA A 54 0.05 -31.97 2.48
N ARG A 55 -0.19 -30.68 2.17
CA ARG A 55 -0.51 -29.66 3.17
C ARG A 55 -1.72 -30.08 3.99
N THR A 56 -1.60 -30.00 5.31
CA THR A 56 -2.68 -30.33 6.25
C THR A 56 -3.86 -29.35 6.15
N THR A 57 -3.62 -28.16 5.61
CA THR A 57 -4.63 -27.11 5.37
C THR A 57 -5.35 -27.27 4.03
N SER A 58 -4.96 -28.22 3.18
CA SER A 58 -5.61 -28.47 1.89
C SER A 58 -6.67 -29.58 2.02
N ILE A 59 -7.95 -29.25 1.86
CA ILE A 59 -9.05 -30.23 1.74
C ILE A 59 -8.98 -30.90 0.36
N SER A 60 -8.82 -30.09 -0.68
CA SER A 60 -8.73 -30.56 -2.05
C SER A 60 -7.83 -29.66 -2.88
N VAL A 61 -7.09 -30.27 -3.82
CA VAL A 61 -6.25 -29.57 -4.79
C VAL A 61 -6.68 -30.01 -6.18
N ARG A 62 -6.90 -29.06 -7.09
CA ARG A 62 -7.33 -29.31 -8.48
C ARG A 62 -6.50 -28.45 -9.43
N LEU A 63 -5.97 -29.04 -10.50
CA LEU A 63 -5.35 -28.24 -11.55
C LEU A 63 -6.39 -27.43 -12.32
N ILE A 64 -6.03 -26.19 -12.59
CA ILE A 64 -6.81 -25.26 -13.39
C ILE A 64 -5.92 -24.55 -14.40
N GLN A 65 -6.55 -24.06 -15.46
CA GLN A 65 -5.93 -23.16 -16.42
C GLN A 65 -6.87 -22.01 -16.75
N PHE A 66 -6.34 -20.80 -16.73
CA PHE A 66 -7.09 -19.59 -17.06
C PHE A 66 -7.32 -19.47 -18.56
N GLN A 67 -8.53 -19.07 -18.94
CA GLN A 67 -8.94 -19.00 -20.34
C GLN A 67 -8.69 -17.61 -20.95
N ASN A 68 -8.84 -16.52 -20.16
CA ASN A 68 -8.69 -15.15 -20.66
C ASN A 68 -8.17 -14.20 -19.56
N LEU A 69 -6.85 -14.17 -19.37
CA LEU A 69 -6.21 -13.19 -18.48
C LEU A 69 -6.04 -11.82 -19.16
N ALA A 70 -5.79 -11.80 -20.47
CA ALA A 70 -5.51 -10.57 -21.23
C ALA A 70 -6.70 -9.59 -21.31
N GLY A 71 -7.91 -10.03 -20.95
CA GLY A 71 -9.11 -9.19 -20.89
C GLY A 71 -9.65 -8.94 -19.48
N LEU A 72 -8.98 -9.42 -18.43
CA LEU A 72 -9.49 -9.37 -17.05
C LEU A 72 -9.83 -7.93 -16.61
N ASN A 73 -9.09 -6.94 -17.11
CA ASN A 73 -9.37 -5.53 -16.79
C ASN A 73 -10.69 -4.98 -17.34
N SER A 74 -11.21 -5.58 -18.40
CA SER A 74 -12.45 -5.18 -19.06
C SER A 74 -13.67 -5.96 -18.55
N GLN A 75 -13.45 -7.03 -17.78
CA GLN A 75 -14.52 -7.92 -17.33
C GLN A 75 -15.19 -7.39 -16.05
N GLN A 76 -16.47 -7.03 -16.18
CA GLN A 76 -17.30 -6.59 -15.06
C GLN A 76 -17.79 -7.75 -14.18
N SER A 77 -17.77 -8.97 -14.71
CA SER A 77 -18.14 -10.19 -13.99
C SER A 77 -17.18 -11.33 -14.33
N LEU A 78 -16.99 -12.27 -13.42
CA LEU A 78 -16.24 -13.50 -13.62
C LEU A 78 -17.12 -14.71 -13.32
N ARG A 79 -17.12 -15.70 -14.21
CA ARG A 79 -17.79 -16.99 -13.99
C ARG A 79 -16.78 -17.97 -13.39
N ILE A 80 -16.97 -18.32 -12.13
CA ILE A 80 -16.03 -19.12 -11.33
C ILE A 80 -16.62 -20.52 -11.14
N PRO A 81 -16.15 -21.55 -11.86
CA PRO A 81 -16.56 -22.92 -11.60
C PRO A 81 -15.92 -23.41 -10.30
N LEU A 82 -16.70 -24.05 -9.42
CA LEU A 82 -16.24 -24.63 -8.16
C LEU A 82 -16.57 -26.13 -8.11
N PRO A 83 -15.76 -26.98 -7.44
CA PRO A 83 -15.85 -28.44 -7.56
C PRO A 83 -17.19 -29.04 -7.09
N ASN A 84 -17.88 -28.35 -6.19
CA ASN A 84 -19.10 -28.83 -5.50
C ASN A 84 -20.27 -27.82 -5.57
N ALA A 85 -20.14 -26.76 -6.36
CA ALA A 85 -21.19 -25.75 -6.53
C ALA A 85 -21.47 -25.50 -8.03
N ALA A 86 -22.63 -24.92 -8.33
CA ALA A 86 -22.86 -24.33 -9.65
C ALA A 86 -21.78 -23.27 -9.93
N THR A 87 -21.49 -23.00 -11.20
CA THR A 87 -20.63 -21.87 -11.59
C THR A 87 -21.16 -20.59 -10.96
N LEU A 88 -20.39 -19.99 -10.06
CA LEU A 88 -20.75 -18.74 -9.39
C LEU A 88 -20.34 -17.56 -10.26
N THR A 89 -21.05 -16.44 -10.11
CA THR A 89 -20.68 -15.20 -10.78
C THR A 89 -20.20 -14.20 -9.74
N ALA A 90 -18.95 -13.76 -9.85
CA ALA A 90 -18.40 -12.65 -9.09
C ALA A 90 -18.59 -11.35 -9.87
N MET A 91 -19.16 -10.33 -9.24
CA MET A 91 -19.34 -9.00 -9.81
C MET A 91 -18.20 -8.11 -9.34
N ARG A 92 -17.48 -7.50 -10.28
CA ARG A 92 -16.34 -6.64 -9.98
C ARG A 92 -16.77 -5.42 -9.18
N THR A 93 -16.11 -5.19 -8.05
CA THR A 93 -16.24 -3.98 -7.23
C THR A 93 -15.07 -3.04 -7.46
N ARG A 94 -13.86 -3.57 -7.62
CA ARG A 94 -12.64 -2.78 -7.79
C ARG A 94 -11.67 -3.43 -8.76
N ILE A 95 -10.88 -2.59 -9.42
CA ILE A 95 -9.75 -2.98 -10.24
C ILE A 95 -8.60 -2.01 -10.02
N LEU A 96 -7.39 -2.55 -9.90
CA LEU A 96 -6.16 -1.77 -9.89
C LEU A 96 -5.22 -2.36 -10.94
N GLN A 97 -4.59 -1.49 -11.73
CA GLN A 97 -3.57 -1.91 -12.69
C GLN A 97 -2.38 -0.94 -12.56
N PRO A 98 -1.56 -1.08 -11.49
CA PRO A 98 -0.45 -0.17 -11.24
C PRO A 98 0.59 -0.23 -12.36
N GLU A 99 0.75 -1.39 -13.02
CA GLU A 99 1.67 -1.61 -14.12
C GLU A 99 1.04 -2.53 -15.18
N ALA A 100 1.59 -2.55 -16.39
CA ALA A 100 1.06 -3.39 -17.46
C ALA A 100 1.06 -4.89 -17.11
N SER A 101 2.04 -5.35 -16.33
CA SER A 101 2.24 -6.73 -15.90
C SER A 101 1.59 -7.08 -14.55
N ARG A 102 0.97 -6.10 -13.87
CA ARG A 102 0.35 -6.27 -12.54
C ARG A 102 -1.09 -5.79 -12.56
N LEU A 103 -2.02 -6.70 -12.27
CA LEU A 103 -3.44 -6.40 -12.22
C LEU A 103 -4.06 -7.03 -10.98
N PHE A 104 -4.86 -6.24 -10.28
CA PHE A 104 -5.70 -6.71 -9.20
C PHE A 104 -7.17 -6.54 -9.57
N TRP A 105 -7.92 -7.61 -9.44
CA TRP A 105 -9.37 -7.65 -9.62
C TRP A 105 -10.00 -8.07 -8.30
N SER A 106 -10.99 -7.33 -7.83
CA SER A 106 -11.82 -7.70 -6.67
C SER A 106 -13.29 -7.56 -6.99
N GLY A 107 -14.09 -8.40 -6.36
CA GLY A 107 -15.52 -8.45 -6.56
C GLY A 107 -16.22 -9.19 -5.46
N VAL A 108 -17.55 -9.20 -5.55
CA VAL A 108 -18.43 -9.91 -4.62
C VAL A 108 -19.24 -10.92 -5.41
N LEU A 109 -19.39 -12.13 -4.88
CA LEU A 109 -20.24 -13.16 -5.47
C LEU A 109 -21.70 -12.67 -5.54
N GLN A 110 -22.49 -13.23 -6.45
CA GLN A 110 -23.89 -12.81 -6.68
C GLN A 110 -24.81 -12.86 -5.44
N ASP A 111 -24.38 -13.49 -4.34
CA ASP A 111 -25.03 -13.42 -3.03
C ASP A 111 -24.93 -12.04 -2.35
N GLY A 112 -24.08 -11.14 -2.87
CA GLY A 112 -23.85 -9.80 -2.37
C GLY A 112 -23.07 -9.74 -1.05
N LYS A 113 -22.46 -10.85 -0.62
CA LYS A 113 -21.79 -10.96 0.70
C LYS A 113 -20.36 -11.49 0.61
N ASN A 114 -20.13 -12.46 -0.27
CA ASN A 114 -18.88 -13.22 -0.24
C ASN A 114 -17.85 -12.63 -1.21
N PRO A 115 -16.69 -12.17 -0.73
CA PRO A 115 -15.68 -11.56 -1.58
C PRO A 115 -14.92 -12.59 -2.42
N ALA A 116 -14.44 -12.15 -3.58
CA ALA A 116 -13.47 -12.86 -4.39
C ALA A 116 -12.45 -11.85 -4.95
N PHE A 117 -11.17 -12.20 -4.91
CA PHE A 117 -10.11 -11.38 -5.46
C PHE A 117 -9.06 -12.19 -6.20
N PHE A 118 -8.44 -11.58 -7.20
CA PHE A 118 -7.39 -12.17 -8.03
C PHE A 118 -6.31 -11.13 -8.31
N SER A 119 -5.06 -11.48 -8.02
CA SER A 119 -3.86 -10.75 -8.39
C SER A 119 -3.16 -11.48 -9.52
N VAL A 120 -2.88 -10.77 -10.60
CA VAL A 120 -2.13 -11.26 -11.76
C VAL A 120 -0.81 -10.53 -11.79
N VAL A 121 0.30 -11.27 -11.64
CA VAL A 121 1.66 -10.73 -11.64
C VAL A 121 2.53 -11.64 -12.49
N GLU A 122 3.13 -11.09 -13.56
CA GLU A 122 4.05 -11.82 -14.44
C GLU A 122 3.47 -13.13 -15.01
N GLY A 123 2.15 -13.17 -15.25
CA GLY A 123 1.44 -14.36 -15.74
C GLY A 123 1.08 -15.40 -14.66
N GLY A 124 1.58 -15.22 -13.43
CA GLY A 124 1.07 -15.90 -12.24
C GLY A 124 -0.27 -15.30 -11.82
N VAL A 125 -1.15 -16.14 -11.27
CA VAL A 125 -2.44 -15.71 -10.72
C VAL A 125 -2.53 -16.28 -9.32
N THR A 126 -2.72 -15.40 -8.34
CA THR A 126 -3.05 -15.77 -6.96
C THR A 126 -4.39 -15.15 -6.62
N GLY A 127 -5.22 -15.83 -5.86
CA GLY A 127 -6.52 -15.29 -5.51
C GLY A 127 -7.21 -16.05 -4.40
N MET A 128 -8.28 -15.46 -3.90
CA MET A 128 -9.14 -16.06 -2.88
C MET A 128 -10.59 -15.94 -3.31
N ILE A 129 -11.37 -16.97 -3.02
CA ILE A 129 -12.81 -17.02 -3.25
C ILE A 129 -13.44 -17.47 -1.94
N HIS A 130 -14.23 -16.59 -1.34
CA HIS A 130 -14.93 -16.87 -0.09
C HIS A 130 -16.32 -17.42 -0.36
N LEU A 131 -16.76 -18.32 0.48
CA LEU A 131 -18.15 -18.78 0.63
C LEU A 131 -18.46 -18.84 2.13
N ASP A 132 -19.74 -18.93 2.48
CA ASP A 132 -20.19 -19.00 3.88
C ASP A 132 -19.49 -20.11 4.69
N GLN A 133 -19.17 -21.25 4.06
CA GLN A 133 -18.59 -22.42 4.73
C GLN A 133 -17.29 -22.95 4.09
N ALA A 134 -16.77 -22.29 3.07
CA ALA A 134 -15.58 -22.74 2.38
C ALA A 134 -14.77 -21.55 1.87
N ILE A 135 -13.47 -21.74 1.78
CA ILE A 135 -12.56 -20.78 1.17
C ILE A 135 -11.73 -21.53 0.14
N PHE A 136 -11.63 -20.95 -1.06
CA PHE A 136 -10.76 -21.47 -2.09
C PHE A 136 -9.61 -20.50 -2.35
N ALA A 137 -8.38 -21.00 -2.33
CA ALA A 137 -7.21 -20.30 -2.81
C ALA A 137 -6.91 -20.69 -4.26
N VAL A 138 -6.46 -19.72 -5.05
CA VAL A 138 -5.81 -19.94 -6.34
C VAL A 138 -4.33 -19.68 -6.13
N GLU A 139 -3.49 -20.64 -6.49
CA GLU A 139 -2.03 -20.50 -6.42
C GLU A 139 -1.35 -20.86 -7.75
N PRO A 140 -0.26 -20.16 -8.13
CA PRO A 140 0.61 -20.59 -9.23
C PRO A 140 1.23 -21.96 -8.95
N LEU A 141 1.23 -22.83 -9.96
CA LEU A 141 1.93 -24.12 -9.90
C LEU A 141 3.23 -24.04 -10.70
N GLU A 142 3.13 -23.78 -11.99
CA GLU A 142 4.25 -23.48 -12.88
C GLU A 142 3.75 -22.67 -14.08
N ALA A 143 4.62 -22.30 -15.02
CA ALA A 143 4.24 -21.47 -16.16
C ALA A 143 3.00 -22.03 -16.90
N GLY A 144 1.90 -21.28 -16.86
CA GLY A 144 0.63 -21.61 -17.53
C GLY A 144 -0.31 -22.55 -16.78
N TYR A 145 0.06 -23.02 -15.59
CA TYR A 145 -0.76 -23.90 -14.74
C TYR A 145 -0.89 -23.36 -13.33
N HIS A 146 -2.09 -23.51 -12.77
CA HIS A 146 -2.43 -23.08 -11.43
C HIS A 146 -3.19 -24.20 -10.72
N VAL A 147 -3.35 -24.05 -9.41
CA VAL A 147 -4.21 -24.91 -8.63
C VAL A 147 -5.33 -24.11 -7.99
N LEU A 148 -6.50 -24.74 -7.90
CA LEU A 148 -7.57 -24.35 -6.99
C LEU A 148 -7.48 -25.25 -5.76
N ILE A 149 -7.33 -24.63 -4.59
CA ILE A 149 -7.17 -25.32 -3.31
C ILE A 149 -8.36 -24.96 -2.43
N GLU A 150 -9.11 -25.95 -1.97
CA GLU A 150 -10.10 -25.75 -0.90
C GLU A 150 -9.37 -25.82 0.45
N LEU A 151 -9.45 -24.75 1.25
CA LEU A 151 -8.72 -24.62 2.50
C LEU A 151 -9.54 -25.14 3.69
N ASP A 152 -8.89 -25.89 4.58
CA ASP A 152 -9.41 -26.25 5.90
C ASP A 152 -8.96 -25.24 6.94
N GLN A 153 -9.81 -24.25 7.23
CA GLN A 153 -9.49 -23.23 8.22
C GLN A 153 -9.27 -23.80 9.64
N SER A 154 -9.84 -24.97 9.95
CA SER A 154 -9.68 -25.60 11.25
C SER A 154 -8.30 -26.22 11.47
N LYS A 155 -7.46 -26.28 10.43
CA LYS A 155 -6.12 -26.87 10.44
C LYS A 155 -5.00 -25.86 10.48
N PHE A 156 -5.29 -24.58 10.34
CA PHE A 156 -4.31 -23.54 10.64
C PHE A 156 -3.95 -23.60 12.12
N GLY A 157 -2.64 -23.50 12.40
CA GLY A 157 -2.12 -23.41 13.75
C GLY A 157 -2.52 -22.09 14.45
N PRO A 158 -2.10 -21.89 15.70
CA PRO A 158 -2.17 -20.58 16.33
C PRO A 158 -1.40 -19.54 15.50
N ASP A 159 -1.97 -18.35 15.33
CA ASP A 159 -1.31 -17.26 14.59
C ASP A 159 0.01 -16.89 15.26
N ASP A 160 0.02 -16.74 16.58
CA ASP A 160 1.16 -16.30 17.38
C ASP A 160 1.19 -17.01 18.76
N PRO A 161 2.26 -16.85 19.57
CA PRO A 161 2.33 -17.48 20.88
C PRO A 161 1.14 -17.12 21.78
N PRO A 162 0.48 -18.11 22.41
CA PRO A 162 -0.59 -17.79 23.34
C PRO A 162 -0.01 -16.97 24.49
N GLU A 163 -0.57 -15.79 24.73
CA GLU A 163 -0.23 -15.04 25.95
C GLU A 163 -0.49 -15.96 27.16
N ALA A 164 0.45 -16.00 28.09
CA ALA A 164 0.44 -16.97 29.18
C ALA A 164 -0.90 -16.98 29.93
N ASN A 165 -1.61 -18.12 29.90
CA ASN A 165 -2.91 -18.44 30.54
C ASN A 165 -4.22 -18.08 29.81
N LEU A 166 -4.31 -18.20 28.48
CA LEU A 166 -5.56 -17.87 27.75
C LEU A 166 -6.42 -19.04 27.22
N GLN A 167 -5.98 -20.31 27.36
CA GLN A 167 -6.78 -21.45 26.87
C GLN A 167 -8.12 -21.68 27.61
N ASN A 168 -8.37 -20.99 28.73
CA ASN A 168 -9.56 -21.16 29.58
C ASN A 168 -10.25 -19.85 29.99
N GLN A 169 -9.91 -18.70 29.40
CA GLN A 169 -10.58 -17.45 29.77
C GLN A 169 -11.90 -17.30 29.01
N PRO A 170 -13.00 -16.98 29.72
CA PRO A 170 -14.28 -16.75 29.08
C PRO A 170 -14.13 -15.57 28.12
N HIS A 171 -14.70 -15.72 26.91
CA HIS A 171 -14.83 -14.63 25.96
C HIS A 171 -15.35 -13.37 26.67
N ARG A 172 -14.94 -12.17 26.25
CA ARG A 172 -15.75 -10.97 26.48
C ARG A 172 -17.03 -11.08 25.63
N ASN A 173 -17.94 -11.98 26.02
CA ASN A 173 -19.22 -12.19 25.36
C ASN A 173 -20.31 -11.34 26.03
N GLU A 174 -21.14 -10.77 25.15
CA GLU A 174 -22.51 -10.26 25.38
C GLU A 174 -22.68 -8.89 26.03
N GLU A 175 -22.14 -7.84 25.40
CA GLU A 175 -23.02 -6.68 25.20
C GLU A 175 -23.75 -6.89 23.87
N THR A 176 -25.08 -6.87 23.91
CA THR A 176 -25.91 -6.79 22.70
C THR A 176 -25.37 -5.64 21.85
N PRO A 177 -25.23 -5.77 20.51
CA PRO A 177 -24.81 -4.66 19.66
C PRO A 177 -25.63 -3.42 19.99
N LEU A 178 -25.04 -2.46 20.71
CA LEU A 178 -25.70 -1.21 21.01
C LEU A 178 -25.72 -0.41 19.71
N THR A 179 -26.87 0.20 19.45
CA THR A 179 -27.20 1.05 18.31
C THR A 179 -25.99 1.83 17.76
N LYS A 180 -25.83 1.77 16.43
CA LYS A 180 -24.84 2.50 15.62
C LYS A 180 -24.35 3.79 16.30
N PRO A 181 -23.08 3.88 16.72
CA PRO A 181 -22.52 5.14 17.16
C PRO A 181 -22.57 6.14 16.00
N ASN A 182 -22.96 7.37 16.33
CA ASN A 182 -23.07 8.46 15.37
C ASN A 182 -21.71 9.17 15.30
N ARG A 183 -20.73 8.56 14.62
CA ARG A 183 -19.46 9.24 14.32
C ARG A 183 -19.59 10.02 13.01
N GLU A 184 -19.16 11.26 13.02
CA GLU A 184 -19.01 12.05 11.79
C GLU A 184 -17.99 11.35 10.89
N GLU A 185 -18.33 11.17 9.62
CA GLU A 185 -17.38 10.67 8.61
C GLU A 185 -16.11 11.53 8.68
N SER A 186 -15.02 10.92 9.12
CA SER A 186 -13.73 11.58 9.16
C SER A 186 -13.31 11.81 7.70
N SER A 187 -13.21 13.07 7.28
CA SER A 187 -12.68 13.41 5.95
C SER A 187 -11.15 13.31 5.90
N MET A 188 -10.55 12.43 6.71
CA MET A 188 -9.10 12.27 6.74
C MET A 188 -8.63 11.59 5.46
N SER A 189 -7.50 12.03 4.92
CA SER A 189 -6.85 11.35 3.80
C SER A 189 -6.44 9.95 4.24
N THR A 190 -6.77 8.94 3.43
CA THR A 190 -6.34 7.55 3.64
C THR A 190 -4.82 7.49 3.84
N ALA A 191 -4.37 6.98 4.99
CA ALA A 191 -2.95 6.81 5.26
C ALA A 191 -2.40 5.64 4.44
N ASN A 192 -1.22 5.81 3.82
CA ASN A 192 -0.54 4.74 3.11
C ASN A 192 0.69 4.31 3.91
N ILE A 193 0.72 3.06 4.35
CA ILE A 193 1.83 2.48 5.11
C ILE A 193 2.70 1.67 4.16
N ASP A 194 3.96 2.06 4.05
CA ASP A 194 4.90 1.45 3.11
C ASP A 194 5.57 0.21 3.73
N LEU A 195 5.58 -0.90 3.00
CA LEU A 195 6.06 -2.20 3.46
C LEU A 195 7.31 -2.63 2.68
N LEU A 196 8.30 -3.14 3.41
CA LEU A 196 9.38 -3.95 2.87
C LEU A 196 9.07 -5.42 3.17
N VAL A 197 8.91 -6.25 2.14
CA VAL A 197 8.67 -7.69 2.33
C VAL A 197 9.94 -8.47 2.06
N ALA A 198 10.62 -8.90 3.12
CA ALA A 198 11.70 -9.87 3.05
C ALA A 198 11.14 -11.29 2.93
N TYR A 199 11.86 -12.21 2.29
CA TYR A 199 11.50 -13.62 2.23
C TYR A 199 12.73 -14.52 2.18
N THR A 200 12.61 -15.72 2.75
CA THR A 200 13.71 -16.70 2.76
C THR A 200 13.83 -17.48 1.44
N PRO A 201 14.95 -18.17 1.19
CA PRO A 201 15.08 -19.08 0.05
C PRO A 201 14.05 -20.22 0.07
N ALA A 202 13.60 -20.65 1.25
CA ALA A 202 12.59 -21.70 1.39
C ALA A 202 11.21 -21.21 0.92
N VAL A 203 10.81 -19.98 1.28
CA VAL A 203 9.58 -19.35 0.76
C VAL A 203 9.66 -19.14 -0.75
N ALA A 204 10.80 -18.69 -1.29
CA ALA A 204 10.97 -18.55 -2.73
C ALA A 204 10.72 -19.88 -3.46
N SER A 205 11.18 -20.99 -2.88
CA SER A 205 10.93 -22.34 -3.40
C SER A 205 9.48 -22.81 -3.21
N ALA A 206 8.87 -22.48 -2.07
CA ALA A 206 7.52 -22.92 -1.67
C ALA A 206 6.38 -22.11 -2.30
N SER A 207 6.62 -20.87 -2.76
CA SER A 207 5.59 -19.97 -3.30
C SER A 207 5.32 -20.14 -4.80
N GLY A 208 6.28 -20.69 -5.57
CA GLY A 208 6.16 -20.95 -7.01
C GLY A 208 6.27 -19.68 -7.87
N ASN A 209 5.68 -18.58 -7.38
CA ASN A 209 5.90 -17.22 -7.87
C ASN A 209 5.82 -16.25 -6.69
N ILE A 210 6.99 -15.85 -6.18
CA ILE A 210 7.09 -14.97 -5.00
C ILE A 210 6.43 -13.61 -5.23
N ALA A 211 6.54 -13.04 -6.43
CA ALA A 211 5.94 -11.75 -6.76
C ALA A 211 4.40 -11.80 -6.68
N SER A 212 3.80 -12.94 -7.08
CA SER A 212 2.36 -13.18 -6.96
C SER A 212 1.93 -13.37 -5.50
N LEU A 213 2.73 -14.07 -4.68
CA LEU A 213 2.45 -14.22 -3.25
C LEU A 213 2.50 -12.85 -2.53
N VAL A 214 3.57 -12.08 -2.72
CA VAL A 214 3.73 -10.75 -2.11
C VAL A 214 2.59 -9.81 -2.51
N ALA A 215 2.21 -9.80 -3.79
CA ALA A 215 1.08 -9.02 -4.26
C ALA A 215 -0.25 -9.49 -3.63
N ALA A 216 -0.44 -10.79 -3.45
CA ALA A 216 -1.64 -11.30 -2.79
C ALA A 216 -1.69 -10.94 -1.30
N CYS A 217 -0.55 -10.90 -0.60
CA CYS A 217 -0.47 -10.44 0.79
C CYS A 217 -0.92 -8.97 0.92
N GLU A 218 -0.33 -8.08 0.11
CA GLU A 218 -0.69 -6.65 0.07
C GLU A 218 -2.18 -6.45 -0.18
N GLN A 219 -2.70 -7.12 -1.20
CA GLN A 219 -4.08 -6.92 -1.63
C GLN A 219 -5.08 -7.57 -0.68
N SER A 220 -4.76 -8.73 -0.11
CA SER A 220 -5.57 -9.35 0.95
C SER A 220 -5.65 -8.45 2.18
N ALA A 221 -4.53 -7.86 2.61
CA ALA A 221 -4.53 -6.90 3.72
C ALA A 221 -5.39 -5.67 3.39
N ASN A 222 -5.21 -5.05 2.23
CA ASN A 222 -6.01 -3.90 1.79
C ASN A 222 -7.50 -4.22 1.66
N GLU A 223 -7.86 -5.43 1.25
CA GLU A 223 -9.24 -5.90 1.21
C GLU A 223 -9.84 -5.93 2.62
N THR A 224 -9.10 -6.46 3.62
CA THR A 224 -9.60 -6.45 5.01
C THR A 224 -9.82 -5.04 5.54
N LEU A 225 -8.90 -4.09 5.24
CA LEU A 225 -9.01 -2.69 5.65
C LEU A 225 -10.22 -2.01 5.00
N SER A 226 -10.34 -2.16 3.67
CA SER A 226 -11.45 -1.60 2.90
C SER A 226 -12.81 -2.14 3.35
N ASN A 227 -12.91 -3.43 3.62
CA ASN A 227 -14.14 -4.08 4.07
C ASN A 227 -14.59 -3.60 5.46
N SER A 228 -13.66 -3.09 6.26
CA SER A 228 -13.91 -2.66 7.64
C SER A 228 -14.03 -1.14 7.83
N ASN A 229 -14.18 -0.36 6.75
CA ASN A 229 -14.17 1.11 6.79
C ASN A 229 -12.93 1.67 7.53
N VAL A 230 -11.76 1.11 7.22
CA VAL A 230 -10.48 1.62 7.72
C VAL A 230 -9.90 2.62 6.72
N ASP A 231 -9.56 3.82 7.18
CA ASP A 231 -8.96 4.91 6.42
C ASP A 231 -7.43 4.72 6.25
N ALA A 232 -7.02 3.50 5.92
CA ALA A 232 -5.64 3.14 5.69
C ALA A 232 -5.51 2.12 4.56
N GLN A 233 -4.34 2.13 3.93
CA GLN A 233 -3.91 1.10 2.99
C GLN A 233 -2.42 0.79 3.24
N VAL A 234 -2.00 -0.39 2.81
CA VAL A 234 -0.61 -0.81 2.79
C VAL A 234 -0.10 -0.92 1.35
N SER A 235 1.16 -0.58 1.12
CA SER A 235 1.82 -0.69 -0.19
C SER A 235 3.18 -1.35 -0.04
N VAL A 236 3.45 -2.42 -0.79
CA VAL A 236 4.78 -3.04 -0.82
C VAL A 236 5.68 -2.22 -1.73
N VAL A 237 6.55 -1.41 -1.13
CA VAL A 237 7.52 -0.56 -1.85
C VAL A 237 8.72 -1.34 -2.34
N HIS A 238 9.03 -2.47 -1.69
CA HIS A 238 10.07 -3.39 -2.14
C HIS A 238 9.88 -4.80 -1.57
N SER A 239 10.34 -5.80 -2.31
CA SER A 239 10.45 -7.18 -1.82
C SER A 239 11.82 -7.75 -2.13
N VAL A 240 12.40 -8.51 -1.20
CA VAL A 240 13.79 -8.97 -1.32
C VAL A 240 13.99 -10.36 -0.72
N GLN A 241 14.73 -11.21 -1.43
CA GLN A 241 15.20 -12.48 -0.85
C GLN A 241 16.37 -12.21 0.09
N VAL A 242 16.24 -12.62 1.34
CA VAL A 242 17.32 -12.54 2.33
C VAL A 242 18.15 -13.82 2.37
N SER A 243 19.44 -13.70 2.68
CA SER A 243 20.31 -14.86 2.91
C SER A 243 20.14 -15.36 4.35
N TYR A 244 18.95 -15.85 4.66
CA TYR A 244 18.56 -16.32 5.98
C TYR A 244 17.97 -17.72 5.91
N THR A 245 18.33 -18.57 6.87
CA THR A 245 17.68 -19.86 7.13
C THR A 245 16.87 -19.71 8.40
N GLU A 246 15.59 -20.04 8.32
CA GLU A 246 14.64 -20.00 9.43
C GLU A 246 15.17 -20.75 10.64
N SER A 247 14.99 -20.21 11.85
CA SER A 247 15.34 -20.92 13.07
C SER A 247 14.31 -21.97 13.46
N GLY A 248 13.11 -21.91 12.86
CA GLY A 248 11.94 -22.68 13.27
C GLY A 248 11.24 -22.11 14.50
N SER A 249 11.54 -20.85 14.88
CA SER A 249 10.88 -20.15 15.98
C SER A 249 10.62 -18.70 15.59
N THR A 250 9.35 -18.31 15.52
CA THR A 250 8.93 -16.97 15.12
C THR A 250 9.53 -15.88 16.00
N ASP A 251 9.69 -16.14 17.30
CA ASP A 251 10.29 -15.21 18.27
C ASP A 251 11.77 -14.93 17.96
N THR A 252 12.52 -15.98 17.64
CA THR A 252 13.93 -15.86 17.25
C THR A 252 14.05 -15.18 15.89
N ASP A 253 13.21 -15.56 14.93
CA ASP A 253 13.23 -15.02 13.57
C ASP A 253 12.88 -13.53 13.55
N VAL A 254 11.87 -13.09 14.32
CA VAL A 254 11.48 -11.67 14.40
C VAL A 254 12.52 -10.84 15.16
N THR A 255 13.12 -11.41 16.23
CA THR A 255 14.19 -10.74 16.97
C THR A 255 15.41 -10.51 16.09
N ARG A 256 15.78 -11.49 15.27
CA ARG A 256 16.87 -11.37 14.29
C ARG A 256 16.56 -10.38 13.17
N LEU A 257 15.32 -10.36 12.70
CA LEU A 257 14.89 -9.38 11.70
C LEU A 257 14.96 -7.94 12.23
N GLN A 258 14.58 -7.74 13.49
CA GLN A 258 14.61 -6.43 14.15
C GLN A 258 16.03 -6.00 14.53
N GLY A 259 16.91 -6.94 14.87
CA GLY A 259 18.31 -6.69 15.20
C GLY A 259 19.08 -6.02 14.04
N THR A 260 19.94 -5.05 14.37
CA THR A 260 20.66 -4.23 13.36
C THR A 260 22.11 -4.64 13.15
N SER A 261 22.63 -5.54 13.98
CA SER A 261 24.06 -5.90 13.99
C SER A 261 24.31 -7.25 14.65
N ASP A 262 23.36 -8.18 14.56
CA ASP A 262 23.48 -9.51 15.16
C ASP A 262 24.03 -10.55 14.17
N GLY A 263 24.32 -10.11 12.94
CA GLY A 263 24.84 -10.94 11.86
C GLY A 263 23.75 -11.61 11.01
N TYR A 264 22.47 -11.35 11.30
CA TYR A 264 21.35 -11.90 10.57
C TYR A 264 20.56 -10.76 9.90
N MET A 265 20.43 -10.82 8.57
CA MET A 265 19.58 -9.89 7.82
C MET A 265 19.87 -8.39 8.07
N ASP A 266 21.04 -8.02 8.61
CA ASP A 266 21.39 -6.63 8.95
C ASP A 266 21.24 -5.66 7.76
N ASN A 267 21.40 -6.16 6.53
CA ASN A 267 21.22 -5.39 5.31
C ASN A 267 19.78 -4.94 5.05
N VAL A 268 18.78 -5.57 5.68
CA VAL A 268 17.35 -5.23 5.57
C VAL A 268 17.09 -3.82 6.09
N HIS A 269 17.83 -3.34 7.10
CA HIS A 269 17.65 -1.98 7.63
C HIS A 269 18.06 -0.90 6.64
N ALA A 270 19.17 -1.10 5.91
CA ALA A 270 19.57 -0.19 4.86
C ALA A 270 18.55 -0.17 3.70
N LEU A 271 17.96 -1.32 3.35
CA LEU A 271 16.88 -1.40 2.37
C LEU A 271 15.61 -0.70 2.87
N ARG A 272 15.24 -0.90 4.13
CA ARG A 272 14.10 -0.25 4.78
C ARG A 272 14.23 1.27 4.71
N ASP A 273 15.40 1.81 5.06
CA ASP A 273 15.69 3.24 4.98
C ASP A 273 15.72 3.74 3.54
N PHE A 274 16.28 2.96 2.62
CA PHE A 274 16.39 3.34 1.21
C PHE A 274 15.02 3.49 0.53
N TYR A 275 14.15 2.49 0.71
CA TYR A 275 12.81 2.47 0.11
C TYR A 275 11.77 3.20 0.96
N GLY A 276 12.12 3.65 2.17
CA GLY A 276 11.20 4.36 3.05
C GLY A 276 10.12 3.48 3.66
N ALA A 277 10.39 2.20 3.90
CA ALA A 277 9.38 1.26 4.40
C ALA A 277 9.11 1.43 5.90
N ASP A 278 7.87 1.78 6.24
CA ASP A 278 7.39 1.94 7.60
C ASP A 278 7.40 0.64 8.40
N ILE A 279 7.04 -0.47 7.78
CA ILE A 279 7.01 -1.81 8.37
C ILE A 279 7.86 -2.78 7.53
N VAL A 280 8.53 -3.71 8.21
CA VAL A 280 9.20 -4.84 7.56
C VAL A 280 8.51 -6.15 7.93
N VAL A 281 8.18 -6.94 6.90
CA VAL A 281 7.61 -8.28 7.09
C VAL A 281 8.58 -9.32 6.53
N LEU A 282 8.89 -10.36 7.28
CA LEU A 282 9.64 -11.52 6.78
C LEU A 282 8.69 -12.70 6.56
N LEU A 283 8.62 -13.18 5.32
CA LEU A 283 7.94 -14.43 5.00
C LEU A 283 8.87 -15.61 5.29
N ILE A 284 8.34 -16.62 6.00
CA ILE A 284 9.03 -17.85 6.41
C ILE A 284 8.19 -19.10 6.09
N VAL A 285 8.76 -20.30 6.27
CA VAL A 285 8.03 -21.58 6.20
C VAL A 285 8.17 -22.40 7.49
N ASN A 286 7.18 -23.23 7.82
CA ASN A 286 7.24 -24.28 8.85
C ASN A 286 7.75 -23.82 10.24
N ALA A 287 7.16 -22.77 10.80
CA ALA A 287 7.50 -22.28 12.14
C ALA A 287 6.60 -22.86 13.25
N ASP A 288 6.91 -22.53 14.51
CA ASP A 288 6.14 -22.86 15.71
C ASP A 288 4.78 -22.15 15.77
N TYR A 289 4.69 -20.96 15.16
CA TYR A 289 3.46 -20.17 14.97
C TYR A 289 3.33 -19.68 13.53
N LEU A 290 2.14 -19.26 13.11
CA LEU A 290 1.91 -18.77 11.74
C LEU A 290 2.45 -17.35 11.51
N GLY A 291 2.80 -16.64 12.57
CA GLY A 291 3.30 -15.27 12.54
C GLY A 291 3.69 -14.79 13.93
N GLN A 292 4.42 -13.68 13.96
CA GLN A 292 4.70 -12.96 15.20
C GLN A 292 5.13 -11.53 14.90
N ALA A 293 4.39 -10.55 15.41
CA ALA A 293 4.83 -9.19 15.52
C ALA A 293 5.87 -9.03 16.64
N TYR A 294 6.89 -8.20 16.41
CA TYR A 294 7.91 -7.90 17.42
C TYR A 294 7.29 -7.26 18.67
N GLN A 295 6.27 -6.41 18.48
CA GLN A 295 5.55 -5.76 19.57
C GLN A 295 4.15 -5.31 19.16
N ILE A 296 3.21 -5.30 20.10
CA ILE A 296 1.89 -4.69 19.93
C ILE A 296 1.98 -3.17 20.06
N GLY A 297 1.56 -2.44 19.03
CA GLY A 297 1.63 -0.98 18.98
C GLY A 297 3.08 -0.51 18.84
N ALA A 298 3.73 -0.89 17.75
CA ALA A 298 5.13 -0.64 17.49
C ALA A 298 5.50 0.86 17.43
N SER A 299 6.75 1.14 17.76
CA SER A 299 7.44 2.37 17.35
C SER A 299 8.17 2.13 16.02
N ALA A 300 8.82 3.16 15.46
CA ALA A 300 9.60 3.00 14.23
C ALA A 300 10.72 1.95 14.36
N SER A 301 11.35 1.78 15.53
CA SER A 301 12.40 0.78 15.75
C SER A 301 11.88 -0.66 15.92
N ASP A 302 10.58 -0.81 16.13
CA ASP A 302 9.96 -2.08 16.55
C ASP A 302 9.00 -2.63 15.48
N ALA A 303 8.85 -1.92 14.36
CA ALA A 303 7.87 -2.20 13.30
C ALA A 303 8.29 -3.37 12.39
N PHE A 304 8.42 -4.56 12.98
CA PHE A 304 8.88 -5.78 12.34
C PHE A 304 7.95 -6.95 12.69
N CYS A 305 7.64 -7.82 11.73
CA CYS A 305 6.93 -9.07 11.99
C CYS A 305 7.39 -10.20 11.07
N VAL A 306 7.12 -11.44 11.48
CA VAL A 306 7.31 -12.65 10.66
C VAL A 306 5.97 -13.27 10.34
N VAL A 307 5.84 -13.90 9.16
CA VAL A 307 4.59 -14.52 8.68
C VAL A 307 4.91 -15.79 7.91
N GLU A 308 4.20 -16.87 8.20
CA GLU A 308 4.27 -18.14 7.47
C GLU A 308 3.55 -18.04 6.13
N ASP A 309 4.19 -18.50 5.05
CA ASP A 309 3.74 -18.28 3.67
C ASP A 309 2.35 -18.88 3.37
N ASN A 310 2.07 -20.08 3.85
CA ASN A 310 0.81 -20.79 3.63
C ASN A 310 -0.38 -20.12 4.36
N ALA A 311 -0.13 -19.47 5.50
CA ALA A 311 -1.13 -18.73 6.26
C ALA A 311 -1.26 -17.24 5.87
N ALA A 312 -0.24 -16.68 5.21
CA ALA A 312 -0.13 -15.24 4.93
C ALA A 312 -1.40 -14.65 4.28
N VAL A 313 -1.92 -15.32 3.25
CA VAL A 313 -3.13 -14.92 2.53
C VAL A 313 -4.36 -15.68 3.01
N GLY A 314 -4.28 -17.02 3.02
CA GLY A 314 -5.43 -17.91 3.25
C GLY A 314 -6.05 -17.81 4.65
N ASN A 315 -5.23 -17.48 5.64
CA ASN A 315 -5.63 -17.29 7.03
C ASN A 315 -5.56 -15.81 7.46
N TYR A 316 -5.23 -14.88 6.54
CA TYR A 316 -5.01 -13.46 6.84
C TYR A 316 -3.90 -13.16 7.85
N THR A 317 -2.97 -14.08 8.07
CA THR A 317 -1.92 -13.88 9.07
C THR A 317 -1.02 -12.69 8.72
N PHE A 318 -0.80 -12.39 7.43
CA PHE A 318 -0.08 -11.18 7.02
C PHE A 318 -0.76 -9.88 7.52
N ALA A 319 -2.09 -9.81 7.40
CA ALA A 319 -2.85 -8.67 7.92
C ALA A 319 -2.86 -8.66 9.45
N HIS A 320 -3.03 -9.82 10.08
CA HIS A 320 -3.06 -10.01 11.54
C HIS A 320 -1.80 -9.46 12.21
N GLU A 321 -0.62 -9.85 11.74
CA GLU A 321 0.64 -9.41 12.35
C GLU A 321 0.88 -7.90 12.18
N ILE A 322 0.52 -7.34 11.03
CA ILE A 322 0.53 -5.88 10.84
C ILE A 322 -0.45 -5.22 11.83
N GLY A 323 -1.62 -5.83 12.05
CA GLY A 323 -2.59 -5.41 13.06
C GLY A 323 -1.98 -5.28 14.45
N HIS A 324 -1.18 -6.25 14.88
CA HIS A 324 -0.43 -6.13 16.13
C HIS A 324 0.50 -4.92 16.14
N LEU A 325 1.28 -4.68 15.07
CA LEU A 325 2.16 -3.50 14.97
C LEU A 325 1.39 -2.18 15.05
N ILE A 326 0.17 -2.12 14.51
CA ILE A 326 -0.74 -0.97 14.68
C ILE A 326 -1.20 -0.80 16.13
N GLY A 327 -1.35 -1.89 16.86
CA GLY A 327 -1.81 -1.95 18.24
C GLY A 327 -3.14 -2.68 18.44
N ALA A 328 -3.59 -3.43 17.44
CA ALA A 328 -4.73 -4.32 17.56
C ALA A 328 -4.35 -5.55 18.40
N ARG A 329 -5.35 -6.11 19.08
CA ARG A 329 -5.21 -7.20 20.05
C ARG A 329 -6.19 -8.32 19.73
N HIS A 330 -5.89 -9.51 20.24
CA HIS A 330 -6.82 -10.63 20.16
C HIS A 330 -8.10 -10.37 20.95
N ASP A 331 -9.15 -11.11 20.61
CA ASP A 331 -10.44 -11.06 21.31
C ASP A 331 -10.37 -11.51 22.78
N ASN A 332 -9.36 -12.32 23.13
CA ASN A 332 -9.14 -12.87 24.46
C ASN A 332 -7.92 -12.27 25.20
N ASP A 333 -7.25 -11.26 24.62
CA ASP A 333 -6.17 -10.53 25.28
C ASP A 333 -6.74 -9.77 26.50
N PRO A 334 -6.17 -9.93 27.71
CA PRO A 334 -6.67 -9.28 28.91
C PRO A 334 -6.30 -7.79 29.00
N SER A 335 -5.38 -7.33 28.15
CA SER A 335 -4.85 -5.97 28.10
C SER A 335 -5.56 -5.15 27.03
N GLY A 336 -5.61 -3.83 27.20
CA GLY A 336 -6.31 -2.96 26.26
C GLY A 336 -7.76 -2.70 26.66
N THR A 337 -8.48 -2.05 25.77
CA THR A 337 -9.83 -1.52 26.03
C THR A 337 -10.81 -1.99 24.98
N TYR A 338 -10.78 -1.35 23.80
CA TYR A 338 -11.67 -1.61 22.66
C TYR A 338 -10.96 -2.27 21.48
N GLU A 339 -9.63 -2.31 21.48
CA GLU A 339 -8.83 -2.68 20.31
C GLU A 339 -8.73 -4.19 20.05
N HIS A 340 -9.78 -4.96 20.36
CA HIS A 340 -9.78 -6.41 20.28
C HIS A 340 -10.51 -6.95 19.06
N GLY A 341 -10.12 -8.14 18.61
CA GLY A 341 -10.89 -8.95 17.67
C GLY A 341 -12.28 -9.31 18.21
N TYR A 342 -13.14 -9.87 17.36
CA TYR A 342 -14.50 -10.28 17.69
C TYR A 342 -14.80 -11.69 17.19
N VAL A 343 -15.52 -12.47 18.00
CA VAL A 343 -15.97 -13.82 17.69
C VAL A 343 -17.49 -13.86 17.84
N TYR A 344 -18.18 -14.36 16.83
CA TYR A 344 -19.61 -14.62 16.89
C TYR A 344 -19.89 -16.11 16.74
N SER A 345 -20.05 -16.79 17.88
CA SER A 345 -20.25 -18.24 17.93
C SER A 345 -21.61 -18.74 17.40
N PRO A 346 -22.73 -18.01 17.48
CA PRO A 346 -24.01 -18.52 16.97
C PRO A 346 -24.07 -18.62 15.43
N ALA A 347 -23.22 -17.90 14.69
CA ALA A 347 -23.08 -18.04 13.23
C ALA A 347 -21.65 -18.34 12.77
N TYR A 348 -20.80 -18.82 13.67
CA TYR A 348 -19.51 -19.46 13.35
C TYR A 348 -18.52 -18.62 12.55
N TRP A 349 -18.41 -17.32 12.84
CA TRP A 349 -17.37 -16.47 12.23
C TRP A 349 -16.59 -15.63 13.25
N ARG A 350 -15.37 -15.25 12.87
CA ARG A 350 -14.43 -14.44 13.67
C ARG A 350 -13.70 -13.40 12.80
N THR A 351 -13.37 -12.24 13.36
CA THR A 351 -12.64 -11.17 12.66
C THR A 351 -11.13 -11.46 12.60
N VAL A 352 -10.37 -10.66 11.84
CA VAL A 352 -8.93 -10.86 11.58
C VAL A 352 -8.12 -11.09 12.87
N MET A 353 -8.29 -10.27 13.90
CA MET A 353 -7.53 -10.41 15.15
C MET A 353 -8.02 -11.49 16.11
N ALA A 354 -9.19 -12.08 15.90
CA ALA A 354 -9.69 -13.08 16.83
C ALA A 354 -8.91 -14.39 16.69
N VAL A 355 -8.65 -15.09 17.80
CA VAL A 355 -7.89 -16.35 17.84
C VAL A 355 -8.66 -17.49 17.17
N PRO A 356 -8.00 -18.59 16.73
CA PRO A 356 -8.70 -19.71 16.11
C PRO A 356 -9.57 -20.48 17.11
N TYR A 357 -10.80 -20.79 16.71
CA TYR A 357 -11.74 -21.62 17.46
C TYR A 357 -12.27 -22.74 16.57
N THR A 358 -12.46 -23.93 17.14
CA THR A 358 -12.94 -25.09 16.39
C THR A 358 -14.29 -24.81 15.74
N GLY A 359 -14.34 -24.93 14.41
CA GLY A 359 -15.56 -24.73 13.62
C GLY A 359 -15.97 -23.27 13.42
N ILE A 360 -15.10 -22.29 13.71
CA ILE A 360 -15.35 -20.86 13.49
C ILE A 360 -14.39 -20.32 12.42
N ASN A 361 -14.94 -19.85 11.31
CA ASN A 361 -14.19 -19.36 10.16
C ASN A 361 -13.77 -17.89 10.35
N ARG A 362 -12.54 -17.55 9.97
CA ARG A 362 -12.08 -16.16 9.89
C ARG A 362 -12.69 -15.50 8.65
N ILE A 363 -13.26 -14.32 8.84
CA ILE A 363 -13.77 -13.47 7.76
C ILE A 363 -12.78 -12.33 7.47
N SER A 364 -12.88 -11.76 6.27
CA SER A 364 -12.03 -10.68 5.75
C SER A 364 -12.33 -9.30 6.36
N TYR A 365 -12.60 -9.24 7.67
CA TYR A 365 -13.02 -8.03 8.36
C TYR A 365 -12.26 -7.89 9.69
N TRP A 366 -11.79 -6.69 9.96
CA TRP A 366 -11.47 -6.19 11.30
C TRP A 366 -12.75 -5.96 12.09
N SER A 367 -12.68 -6.12 13.42
CA SER A 367 -13.82 -5.81 14.27
C SER A 367 -14.19 -4.33 14.14
N ASN A 368 -15.49 -4.09 13.93
CA ASN A 368 -16.07 -2.77 13.76
C ASN A 368 -17.56 -2.84 14.17
N PRO A 369 -17.98 -2.21 15.28
CA PRO A 369 -19.35 -2.24 15.76
C PRO A 369 -20.35 -1.49 14.86
N GLU A 370 -19.88 -0.67 13.92
CA GLU A 370 -20.72 0.09 12.98
C GLU A 370 -21.13 -0.72 11.74
N LEU A 371 -20.46 -1.85 11.50
CA LEU A 371 -20.67 -2.72 10.34
C LEU A 371 -21.26 -4.06 10.75
N ASN A 372 -22.07 -4.63 9.84
CA ASN A 372 -22.73 -5.91 10.07
C ASN A 372 -22.24 -6.98 9.10
N TYR A 373 -22.04 -8.20 9.60
CA TYR A 373 -21.87 -9.41 8.81
C TYR A 373 -23.04 -10.36 9.06
N GLY A 374 -23.75 -10.75 8.01
CA GLY A 374 -24.95 -11.59 8.15
C GLY A 374 -26.08 -10.94 8.99
N GLY A 375 -26.10 -9.60 9.10
CA GLY A 375 -27.06 -8.86 9.93
C GLY A 375 -26.67 -8.73 11.41
N VAL A 376 -25.48 -9.19 11.78
CA VAL A 376 -24.93 -9.11 13.15
C VAL A 376 -23.76 -8.13 13.15
N ALA A 377 -23.71 -7.23 14.13
CA ALA A 377 -22.59 -6.28 14.25
C ALA A 377 -21.26 -7.02 14.46
N MET A 378 -20.20 -6.52 13.83
CA MET A 378 -18.86 -7.11 13.89
C MET A 378 -18.03 -6.62 15.08
N GLY A 379 -18.67 -6.32 16.20
CA GLY A 379 -17.96 -5.90 17.40
C GLY A 379 -18.83 -5.18 18.42
N THR A 380 -18.17 -4.62 19.43
CA THR A 380 -18.77 -3.78 20.47
C THR A 380 -17.92 -2.53 20.65
N GLU A 381 -18.54 -1.38 20.91
CA GLU A 381 -17.81 -0.10 21.04
C GLU A 381 -16.76 -0.12 22.16
N ASN A 382 -17.06 -0.81 23.26
CA ASN A 382 -16.22 -0.82 24.45
C ASN A 382 -15.13 -1.90 24.43
N SER A 383 -15.23 -2.89 23.54
CA SER A 383 -14.31 -4.02 23.55
C SER A 383 -13.80 -4.46 22.19
N ASN A 384 -14.53 -4.33 21.10
CA ASN A 384 -14.16 -4.95 19.82
C ASN A 384 -14.32 -3.97 18.66
N ASP A 385 -13.29 -3.15 18.46
CA ASP A 385 -13.21 -2.12 17.44
C ASP A 385 -11.75 -1.93 17.00
N ASN A 386 -11.21 -2.94 16.31
CA ASN A 386 -9.90 -2.87 15.68
C ASN A 386 -9.86 -1.78 14.61
N ALA A 387 -10.98 -1.55 13.89
CA ALA A 387 -11.05 -0.54 12.83
C ALA A 387 -10.77 0.86 13.37
N ARG A 388 -11.33 1.21 14.53
CA ARG A 388 -10.97 2.45 15.23
C ARG A 388 -9.49 2.53 15.56
N LYS A 389 -8.88 1.46 16.08
CA LYS A 389 -7.45 1.47 16.42
C LYS A 389 -6.60 1.75 15.19
N TRP A 390 -6.92 1.12 14.05
CA TRP A 390 -6.29 1.41 12.77
C TRP A 390 -6.39 2.90 12.41
N ASN A 391 -7.59 3.47 12.42
CA ASN A 391 -7.82 4.87 12.04
C ASN A 391 -7.09 5.86 12.95
N GLU A 392 -6.87 5.52 14.23
CA GLU A 392 -6.11 6.36 15.17
C GLU A 392 -4.59 6.28 14.95
N ARG A 393 -4.05 5.14 14.49
CA ARG A 393 -2.61 4.88 14.43
C ARG A 393 -2.01 4.92 13.03
N ALA A 394 -2.80 4.70 11.97
CA ALA A 394 -2.29 4.52 10.62
C ALA A 394 -1.42 5.69 10.14
N SER A 395 -1.85 6.94 10.35
CA SER A 395 -1.05 8.12 9.97
C SER A 395 0.26 8.26 10.75
N THR A 396 0.32 7.74 11.98
CA THR A 396 1.58 7.73 12.76
C THR A 396 2.55 6.70 12.20
N VAL A 397 2.05 5.51 11.86
CA VAL A 397 2.87 4.42 11.33
C VAL A 397 3.35 4.74 9.92
N ALA A 398 2.49 5.33 9.08
CA ALA A 398 2.84 5.84 7.73
C ALA A 398 3.90 6.96 7.72
N GLY A 399 4.32 7.43 8.90
CA GLY A 399 5.37 8.44 9.08
C GLY A 399 6.64 7.89 9.74
N PHE A 400 6.79 6.57 9.85
CA PHE A 400 7.97 5.97 10.48
C PHE A 400 9.21 6.11 9.62
N LYS A 401 9.06 5.99 8.29
CA LYS A 401 10.15 6.13 7.34
C LYS A 401 9.74 7.04 6.18
N SER A 402 10.74 7.41 5.41
CA SER A 402 10.59 8.14 4.16
C SER A 402 11.66 7.64 3.19
N PRO A 403 11.41 7.62 1.87
CA PRO A 403 12.41 7.20 0.91
C PRO A 403 13.70 8.01 1.03
N PHE A 404 14.80 7.46 0.52
CA PHE A 404 16.08 8.16 0.58
C PHE A 404 16.00 9.57 -0.05
N THR A 405 16.78 10.48 0.51
CA THR A 405 16.93 11.84 0.00
C THR A 405 18.37 12.06 -0.46
N VAL A 406 18.61 13.14 -1.19
CA VAL A 406 19.96 13.63 -1.47
C VAL A 406 20.04 15.06 -0.94
N THR A 407 21.22 15.46 -0.46
CA THR A 407 21.49 16.86 -0.10
C THR A 407 22.80 17.33 -0.73
N ILE A 408 22.84 18.56 -1.22
CA ILE A 408 24.03 19.22 -1.74
C ILE A 408 24.77 19.89 -0.58
N THR A 409 26.07 19.62 -0.46
CA THR A 409 26.97 20.38 0.41
C THR A 409 28.01 21.10 -0.43
N GLY A 410 28.29 22.37 -0.10
CA GLY A 410 29.24 23.19 -0.82
C GLY A 410 29.05 24.68 -0.47
N PRO A 411 29.80 25.57 -1.11
CA PRO A 411 29.66 26.99 -0.86
C PRO A 411 28.29 27.52 -1.32
N GLU A 412 27.69 28.38 -0.49
CA GLU A 412 26.45 29.12 -0.77
C GLU A 412 26.71 30.45 -1.50
N CYS A 413 27.96 30.90 -1.53
CA CYS A 413 28.37 32.01 -2.36
C CYS A 413 29.71 31.71 -3.02
N LEU A 414 29.96 32.28 -4.19
CA LEU A 414 31.20 32.12 -4.92
C LEU A 414 31.92 33.45 -5.10
N GLN A 415 33.24 33.44 -4.94
CA GLN A 415 34.07 34.57 -5.34
C GLN A 415 34.24 34.53 -6.87
N TRP A 416 34.30 35.70 -7.50
CA TRP A 416 34.44 35.78 -8.96
C TRP A 416 35.66 34.98 -9.45
N LYS A 417 35.46 34.09 -10.42
CA LYS A 417 36.46 33.15 -10.97
C LYS A 417 37.06 32.13 -9.99
N SER A 418 36.59 32.06 -8.75
CA SER A 418 37.03 31.01 -7.84
C SER A 418 36.47 29.66 -8.27
N LEU A 419 37.30 28.62 -8.19
CA LEU A 419 36.87 27.24 -8.36
C LEU A 419 36.20 26.78 -7.07
N SER A 420 35.07 26.10 -7.17
CA SER A 420 34.35 25.57 -6.02
C SER A 420 33.71 24.24 -6.34
N THR A 421 33.54 23.42 -5.32
CA THR A 421 33.06 22.05 -5.41
C THR A 421 31.83 21.88 -4.54
N TRP A 422 30.79 21.28 -5.13
CA TRP A 422 29.62 20.79 -4.42
C TRP A 422 29.65 19.27 -4.43
N THR A 423 29.16 18.67 -3.35
CA THR A 423 29.07 17.22 -3.17
C THR A 423 27.62 16.85 -2.97
N ALA A 424 27.16 15.83 -3.67
CA ALA A 424 25.87 15.21 -3.43
C ALA A 424 26.00 14.14 -2.34
N ASN A 425 25.13 14.22 -1.34
CA ASN A 425 25.16 13.36 -0.17
C ASN A 425 23.80 12.65 -0.05
N PRO A 426 23.67 11.43 -0.59
CA PRO A 426 22.50 10.60 -0.33
C PRO A 426 22.36 10.31 1.16
N SER A 427 21.13 10.27 1.67
CA SER A 427 20.85 10.03 3.10
C SER A 427 21.14 8.59 3.54
N VAL A 428 21.22 7.66 2.61
CA VAL A 428 21.44 6.23 2.87
C VAL A 428 22.75 5.76 2.24
N GLY A 429 23.64 5.18 3.05
CA GLY A 429 24.89 4.59 2.58
C GLY A 429 24.73 3.17 2.01
N GLY A 430 25.81 2.61 1.46
CA GLY A 430 25.84 1.20 1.02
C GLY A 430 25.26 0.92 -0.37
N PHE A 431 24.69 1.92 -1.03
CA PHE A 431 24.20 1.83 -2.40
C PHE A 431 25.14 2.54 -3.40
N SER A 432 25.13 2.07 -4.65
CA SER A 432 25.80 2.73 -5.76
C SER A 432 24.84 3.72 -6.42
N TYR A 433 25.17 5.00 -6.31
CA TYR A 433 24.37 6.09 -6.85
C TYR A 433 24.97 6.59 -8.16
N THR A 434 24.08 6.95 -9.09
CA THR A 434 24.40 7.77 -10.25
C THR A 434 23.92 9.20 -10.01
N TYR A 435 24.61 10.18 -10.58
CA TYR A 435 24.30 11.58 -10.36
C TYR A 435 24.06 12.29 -11.70
N GLU A 436 23.17 13.27 -11.70
CA GLU A 436 23.02 14.24 -12.78
C GLU A 436 22.98 15.64 -12.18
N TRP A 437 24.02 16.43 -12.45
CA TRP A 437 24.07 17.84 -12.05
C TRP A 437 23.55 18.73 -13.17
N ARG A 438 22.77 19.74 -12.79
CA ARG A 438 22.26 20.80 -13.67
C ARG A 438 22.35 22.13 -12.95
N PHE A 439 22.43 23.22 -13.70
CA PHE A 439 22.31 24.55 -13.12
C PHE A 439 21.38 25.43 -13.94
N ARG A 440 20.94 26.53 -13.35
CA ARG A 440 20.26 27.63 -14.04
C ARG A 440 20.59 28.95 -13.36
N GLU A 441 20.44 30.05 -14.08
CA GLU A 441 20.49 31.38 -13.48
C GLU A 441 19.23 31.58 -12.63
N VAL A 442 19.33 32.31 -11.51
CA VAL A 442 18.16 32.60 -10.68
C VAL A 442 17.13 33.36 -11.51
N GLY A 443 15.92 32.80 -11.59
CA GLY A 443 14.83 33.33 -12.42
C GLY A 443 14.74 32.74 -13.83
N ASP A 444 15.72 31.95 -14.29
CA ASP A 444 15.58 31.20 -15.54
C ASP A 444 14.62 30.00 -15.33
N PRO A 445 13.56 29.90 -16.14
CA PRO A 445 12.67 28.75 -16.09
C PRO A 445 13.32 27.40 -16.45
N ASN A 446 14.46 27.40 -17.14
CA ASN A 446 15.04 26.20 -17.76
C ASN A 446 16.33 25.78 -17.09
N TRP A 447 16.42 24.49 -16.76
CA TRP A 447 17.67 23.87 -16.35
C TRP A 447 18.60 23.67 -17.55
N SER A 448 19.91 23.76 -17.31
CA SER A 448 20.92 23.36 -18.27
C SER A 448 20.79 21.88 -18.69
N SER A 449 21.52 21.50 -19.74
CA SER A 449 21.87 20.08 -19.94
C SER A 449 22.65 19.54 -18.73
N ILE A 450 22.81 18.22 -18.64
CA ILE A 450 23.62 17.59 -17.59
C ILE A 450 25.06 18.11 -17.71
N VAL A 451 25.59 18.67 -16.62
CA VAL A 451 26.95 19.26 -16.56
C VAL A 451 27.96 18.38 -15.85
N SER A 452 27.51 17.40 -15.07
CA SER A 452 28.35 16.39 -14.43
C SER A 452 27.52 15.17 -14.05
N THR A 453 28.17 14.01 -14.03
CA THR A 453 27.60 12.75 -13.52
C THR A 453 28.36 12.18 -12.33
N SER A 454 29.35 12.92 -11.83
CA SER A 454 30.13 12.55 -10.65
C SER A 454 29.40 12.94 -9.37
N GLN A 455 29.70 12.27 -8.24
CA GLN A 455 29.17 12.67 -6.92
C GLN A 455 29.57 14.10 -6.55
N GLN A 456 30.71 14.56 -7.04
CA GLN A 456 31.18 15.94 -6.90
C GLN A 456 31.06 16.69 -8.21
N TYR A 457 30.61 17.94 -8.13
CA TYR A 457 30.61 18.87 -9.23
C TYR A 457 31.50 20.07 -8.90
N THR A 458 32.45 20.37 -9.78
CA THR A 458 33.39 21.48 -9.61
C THR A 458 33.22 22.46 -10.76
N ARG A 459 33.03 23.74 -10.44
CA ARG A 459 32.82 24.82 -11.42
C ARG A 459 33.49 26.12 -10.96
N GLN A 460 33.86 26.95 -11.92
CA GLN A 460 34.15 28.37 -11.68
C GLN A 460 32.89 29.21 -11.84
N MET A 461 32.68 30.18 -10.94
CA MET A 461 31.53 31.07 -11.04
C MET A 461 31.68 32.10 -12.17
N LEU A 462 30.58 32.34 -12.87
CA LEU A 462 30.37 33.45 -13.80
C LEU A 462 29.39 34.41 -13.11
N ALA A 463 29.59 35.74 -13.21
CA ALA A 463 28.95 36.79 -12.40
C ALA A 463 27.41 36.86 -12.47
N VAL A 464 26.72 35.82 -12.01
CA VAL A 464 25.27 35.65 -11.91
C VAL A 464 24.96 34.68 -10.78
N ASP A 465 23.90 34.98 -10.05
CA ASP A 465 23.34 34.07 -9.06
C ASP A 465 22.78 32.84 -9.77
N MET A 466 23.01 31.67 -9.19
CA MET A 466 22.62 30.42 -9.81
C MET A 466 21.96 29.47 -8.82
N GLU A 467 21.08 28.63 -9.35
CA GLU A 467 20.60 27.44 -8.67
C GLU A 467 21.32 26.22 -9.25
N LEU A 468 21.78 25.35 -8.37
CA LEU A 468 22.40 24.09 -8.70
C LEU A 468 21.47 22.95 -8.27
N GLN A 469 21.10 22.07 -9.19
CA GLN A 469 20.32 20.89 -8.88
C GLN A 469 21.17 19.64 -9.05
N VAL A 470 20.96 18.69 -8.16
CA VAL A 470 21.41 17.31 -8.36
C VAL A 470 20.23 16.36 -8.32
N LYS A 471 20.23 15.42 -9.25
CA LYS A 471 19.45 14.18 -9.16
C LYS A 471 20.39 13.04 -8.78
N ALA A 472 20.05 12.30 -7.73
CA ALA A 472 20.71 11.06 -7.38
C ALA A 472 19.76 9.89 -7.66
N SER A 473 20.21 8.89 -8.42
CA SER A 473 19.40 7.72 -8.78
C SER A 473 20.10 6.44 -8.36
N ALA A 474 19.36 5.55 -7.69
CA ALA A 474 19.82 4.21 -7.30
C ALA A 474 18.61 3.25 -7.25
N GLN A 475 18.81 2.00 -7.67
CA GLN A 475 17.78 0.94 -7.63
C GLN A 475 16.40 1.35 -8.21
N GLY A 476 16.38 2.20 -9.24
CA GLY A 476 15.15 2.68 -9.88
C GLY A 476 14.42 3.81 -9.13
N LEU A 477 14.89 4.21 -7.95
CA LEU A 477 14.42 5.40 -7.23
C LEU A 477 15.31 6.61 -7.54
N GLU A 478 14.72 7.80 -7.46
CA GLU A 478 15.39 9.07 -7.70
C GLU A 478 15.10 10.06 -6.57
N ALA A 479 16.11 10.80 -6.14
CA ALA A 479 15.99 11.92 -5.22
C ALA A 479 16.64 13.17 -5.82
N TYR A 480 16.11 14.33 -5.43
CA TYR A 480 16.55 15.62 -5.96
C TYR A 480 16.88 16.57 -4.82
N ASP A 481 17.84 17.44 -5.05
CA ASP A 481 18.08 18.61 -4.21
C ASP A 481 18.48 19.81 -5.05
N THR A 482 18.16 21.00 -4.55
CA THR A 482 18.49 22.28 -5.18
C THR A 482 19.20 23.20 -4.20
N HIS A 483 20.36 23.69 -4.59
CA HIS A 483 21.23 24.54 -3.80
C HIS A 483 21.37 25.92 -4.44
N TYR A 484 21.11 26.96 -3.66
CA TYR A 484 21.26 28.35 -4.09
C TYR A 484 22.71 28.81 -3.95
N VAL A 485 23.21 29.52 -4.96
CA VAL A 485 24.57 30.03 -4.98
C VAL A 485 24.59 31.48 -5.43
N ASP A 486 24.98 32.38 -4.52
CA ASP A 486 25.09 33.83 -4.71
C ASP A 486 26.51 34.24 -5.13
N GLU A 487 26.68 35.44 -5.67
CA GLU A 487 27.97 36.10 -5.69
C GLU A 487 28.38 36.53 -4.29
N CYS A 488 29.54 36.04 -3.82
CA CYS A 488 30.10 36.52 -2.56
C CYS A 488 30.49 38.00 -2.73
N THR A 489 29.57 38.91 -2.41
CA THR A 489 29.87 40.33 -2.44
C THR A 489 30.91 40.66 -1.36
N ASN A 490 32.16 40.92 -1.75
CA ASN A 490 33.01 41.81 -0.97
C ASN A 490 32.46 43.24 -1.12
N LYS A 491 31.29 43.54 -0.53
CA LYS A 491 30.87 44.92 -0.35
C LYS A 491 31.79 45.53 0.71
N ALA A 492 32.95 46.04 0.26
CA ALA A 492 33.60 47.14 0.96
C ALA A 492 32.51 48.17 1.28
N SER A 493 32.49 48.59 2.54
CA SER A 493 31.50 49.46 3.17
C SER A 493 31.01 50.57 2.23
N ALA A 494 29.91 50.30 1.52
CA ALA A 494 29.05 51.35 1.00
C ALA A 494 28.01 51.63 2.10
N PRO A 495 27.58 52.88 2.30
CA PRO A 495 26.62 53.20 3.35
C PRO A 495 25.41 52.30 3.18
N ILE A 496 24.94 51.75 4.29
CA ILE A 496 23.68 51.02 4.38
C ILE A 496 22.61 51.98 3.87
N VAL A 497 22.23 51.82 2.60
CA VAL A 497 20.89 52.20 2.15
C VAL A 497 20.06 50.98 2.47
N GLU A 498 19.30 51.07 3.56
CA GLU A 498 18.23 50.13 3.84
C GLU A 498 17.26 50.17 2.66
N GLU A 499 17.43 49.27 1.69
CA GLU A 499 16.27 48.78 0.95
C GLU A 499 15.51 47.88 1.91
N SER A 500 14.49 48.46 2.52
CA SER A 500 13.43 47.72 3.18
C SER A 500 12.80 46.78 2.14
N SER A 501 13.24 45.52 2.10
CA SER A 501 12.35 44.47 1.60
C SER A 501 11.21 44.40 2.62
N SER A 502 10.08 45.00 2.25
CA SER A 502 8.87 44.93 3.07
C SER A 502 8.50 43.46 3.18
N LEU A 503 8.70 42.88 4.36
CA LEU A 503 8.18 41.56 4.67
C LEU A 503 6.67 41.54 4.38
N PRO A 504 6.15 40.46 3.80
CA PRO A 504 4.76 40.40 3.41
C PRO A 504 3.85 40.59 4.63
N GLU A 505 2.93 41.55 4.55
CA GLU A 505 1.90 41.80 5.56
C GLU A 505 0.64 40.95 5.33
N VAL A 506 0.51 40.37 4.13
CA VAL A 506 -0.64 39.57 3.69
C VAL A 506 -0.15 38.28 3.03
N PHE A 507 -1.01 37.26 3.01
CA PHE A 507 -0.73 36.05 2.25
C PHE A 507 -0.71 36.35 0.76
N SER A 508 0.28 35.81 0.05
CA SER A 508 0.32 35.81 -1.42
C SER A 508 0.60 34.41 -1.94
N LEU A 509 -0.04 34.04 -3.05
CA LEU A 509 0.23 32.83 -3.79
C LEU A 509 0.81 33.23 -5.15
N SER A 510 2.03 32.78 -5.43
CA SER A 510 2.68 32.98 -6.72
C SER A 510 2.11 32.02 -7.77
N GLN A 511 2.24 32.41 -9.04
CA GLN A 511 1.92 31.51 -10.14
C GLN A 511 2.74 30.22 -10.01
N ASN A 512 2.07 29.09 -10.09
CA ASN A 512 2.73 27.80 -10.05
C ASN A 512 3.60 27.62 -11.32
N TYR A 513 4.81 27.11 -11.16
CA TYR A 513 5.75 26.92 -12.26
C TYR A 513 6.58 25.64 -12.09
N PRO A 514 6.77 24.82 -13.14
CA PRO A 514 6.08 24.93 -14.43
C PRO A 514 4.56 24.67 -14.32
N ASN A 515 3.83 24.77 -15.43
CA ASN A 515 2.39 24.50 -15.47
C ASN A 515 2.13 23.02 -15.11
N PRO A 516 1.07 22.65 -14.34
CA PRO A 516 0.85 21.31 -13.76
C PRO A 516 0.57 20.20 -14.76
N PHE A 517 0.71 20.46 -16.06
CA PHE A 517 0.78 19.42 -17.08
C PHE A 517 2.16 18.74 -17.14
N ASN A 518 3.18 19.36 -16.54
CA ASN A 518 4.48 18.74 -16.32
C ASN A 518 4.45 17.75 -15.15
N PRO A 519 5.35 16.74 -15.11
CA PRO A 519 5.40 15.74 -14.04
C PRO A 519 5.56 16.32 -12.63
N GLU A 520 6.17 17.50 -12.52
CA GLU A 520 6.34 18.25 -11.28
C GLU A 520 6.01 19.74 -11.47
N THR A 521 5.47 20.36 -10.43
CA THR A 521 5.14 21.79 -10.38
C THR A 521 5.47 22.36 -9.01
N PHE A 522 6.05 23.57 -8.98
CA PHE A 522 6.32 24.30 -7.75
C PHE A 522 5.23 25.35 -7.50
N ILE A 523 4.75 25.42 -6.26
CA ILE A 523 3.80 26.42 -5.79
C ILE A 523 4.52 27.26 -4.72
N SER A 524 4.83 28.51 -5.01
CA SER A 524 5.41 29.45 -4.03
C SER A 524 4.31 30.30 -3.41
N PHE A 525 4.38 30.52 -2.10
CA PHE A 525 3.47 31.41 -1.37
C PHE A 525 4.22 32.12 -0.25
N ASP A 526 3.69 33.25 0.18
CA ASP A 526 4.22 34.06 1.28
C ASP A 526 3.23 34.04 2.45
N VAL A 527 3.78 34.04 3.67
CA VAL A 527 3.01 34.06 4.92
C VAL A 527 3.27 35.38 5.65
N PRO A 528 2.25 36.05 6.19
CA PRO A 528 2.40 37.29 6.95
C PRO A 528 3.32 37.16 8.16
N ARG A 529 4.06 38.23 8.50
CA ARG A 529 4.84 38.29 9.74
C ARG A 529 3.94 38.45 10.97
N GLY A 530 4.03 37.52 11.93
CA GLY A 530 3.37 37.58 13.24
C GLY A 530 3.64 36.32 14.07
N GLU A 531 3.40 36.34 15.39
CA GLU A 531 3.50 35.13 16.21
C GLU A 531 2.42 34.12 15.79
N SER A 532 2.85 32.91 15.41
CA SER A 532 2.02 31.72 15.18
C SER A 532 0.87 31.90 14.18
N VAL A 533 1.20 31.91 12.89
CA VAL A 533 0.19 31.95 11.81
C VAL A 533 -0.11 30.53 11.32
N ALA A 534 -1.36 30.09 11.52
CA ALA A 534 -1.85 28.84 10.97
C ALA A 534 -1.95 28.94 9.44
N THR A 535 -1.18 28.12 8.73
CA THR A 535 -1.07 28.14 7.26
C THR A 535 -1.54 26.81 6.70
N ARG A 536 -2.47 26.87 5.75
CA ARG A 536 -2.99 25.71 5.03
C ARG A 536 -2.98 25.94 3.52
N LEU A 537 -2.29 25.08 2.79
CA LEU A 537 -2.25 25.10 1.32
C LEU A 537 -2.92 23.84 0.77
N VAL A 538 -4.02 24.02 0.03
CA VAL A 538 -4.85 22.90 -0.48
C VAL A 538 -5.00 23.00 -2.00
N VAL A 539 -4.82 21.88 -2.68
CA VAL A 539 -5.07 21.72 -4.12
C VAL A 539 -6.48 21.16 -4.32
N TYR A 540 -7.28 21.83 -5.14
CA TYR A 540 -8.63 21.41 -5.51
C TYR A 540 -8.70 20.98 -6.98
N ASN A 541 -9.59 20.06 -7.32
CA ASN A 541 -9.94 19.77 -8.70
C ASN A 541 -10.97 20.79 -9.24
N ALA A 542 -11.29 20.71 -10.54
CA ALA A 542 -12.24 21.62 -11.18
C ALA A 542 -13.69 21.52 -10.64
N MET A 543 -14.01 20.47 -9.90
CA MET A 543 -15.30 20.26 -9.24
C MET A 543 -15.32 20.79 -7.80
N GLY A 544 -14.22 21.38 -7.31
CA GLY A 544 -14.08 21.91 -5.96
C GLY A 544 -13.76 20.85 -4.90
N GLN A 545 -13.40 19.63 -5.29
CA GLN A 545 -13.00 18.56 -4.37
C GLN A 545 -11.50 18.66 -4.06
N ILE A 546 -11.11 18.34 -2.82
CA ILE A 546 -9.71 18.37 -2.39
C ILE A 546 -8.97 17.21 -3.05
N VAL A 547 -7.88 17.54 -3.75
CA VAL A 547 -6.95 16.57 -4.36
C VAL A 547 -5.80 16.27 -3.39
N ARG A 548 -5.24 17.30 -2.76
CA ARG A 548 -4.12 17.17 -1.82
C ARG A 548 -3.99 18.40 -0.92
N THR A 549 -3.67 18.20 0.36
CA THR A 549 -3.18 19.28 1.23
C THR A 549 -1.66 19.25 1.24
N LEU A 550 -1.01 20.36 0.87
CA LEU A 550 0.44 20.48 0.73
C LEU A 550 1.11 21.00 2.01
N VAL A 551 0.42 21.83 2.78
CA VAL A 551 0.85 22.43 4.05
C VAL A 551 -0.36 22.50 4.98
N ASP A 552 -0.19 22.12 6.24
CA ASP A 552 -1.19 22.26 7.30
C ASP A 552 -0.46 22.34 8.67
N GLY A 553 -0.28 23.53 9.21
CA GLY A 553 0.52 23.73 10.43
C GLY A 553 0.62 25.17 10.92
N VAL A 554 1.27 25.36 12.07
CA VAL A 554 1.52 26.67 12.69
C VAL A 554 3.02 26.94 12.66
N ASP A 555 3.46 27.91 11.86
CA ASP A 555 4.89 28.24 11.74
C ASP A 555 5.26 29.42 12.65
N GLY A 556 6.35 29.26 13.41
CA GLY A 556 6.94 30.27 14.28
C GLY A 556 8.14 30.95 13.62
N GLU A 557 8.17 32.28 13.71
CA GLU A 557 9.26 33.22 13.32
C GLU A 557 10.35 32.68 12.39
N ARG A 558 10.05 32.62 11.09
CA ARG A 558 10.98 32.80 9.96
C ARG A 558 10.16 32.85 8.67
N ALA A 559 10.43 33.84 7.82
CA ALA A 559 9.84 33.90 6.49
C ALA A 559 10.54 32.85 5.60
N TRP A 560 9.79 31.85 5.14
CA TRP A 560 10.28 30.82 4.23
C TRP A 560 9.55 30.93 2.89
N ARG A 561 10.30 30.89 1.78
CA ARG A 561 9.74 30.55 0.46
C ARG A 561 9.73 29.03 0.36
N LEU A 562 8.64 28.38 0.76
CA LEU A 562 8.49 26.93 0.58
C LEU A 562 8.13 26.61 -0.88
N SER A 563 8.98 25.84 -1.55
CA SER A 563 8.71 25.25 -2.86
C SER A 563 8.51 23.74 -2.67
N ARG A 564 7.27 23.25 -2.63
CA ARG A 564 6.96 21.81 -2.64
C ARG A 564 6.57 21.36 -4.04
N ALA A 565 7.13 20.22 -4.47
CA ALA A 565 6.81 19.56 -5.72
C ALA A 565 5.42 18.92 -5.64
N VAL A 566 4.51 19.32 -6.53
CA VAL A 566 3.24 18.63 -6.74
C VAL A 566 3.43 17.64 -7.88
N GLY A 567 3.63 16.37 -7.53
CA GLY A 567 3.49 15.26 -8.48
C GLY A 567 2.01 15.04 -8.82
N ARG A 568 1.73 14.56 -10.05
CA ARG A 568 0.36 14.28 -10.52
C ARG A 568 -0.42 13.40 -9.52
N PRO A 569 -1.71 13.67 -9.28
CA PRO A 569 -2.61 12.62 -8.83
C PRO A 569 -2.74 11.60 -9.98
N GLN A 570 -2.46 10.32 -9.70
CA GLN A 570 -2.76 9.22 -10.63
C GLN A 570 -4.26 8.98 -10.73
#